data_AF-A0A2H0HVF6-F1
#
_entry.id   AF-A0A2H0HVF6-F1
#
_cell.length_a   1.000
_cell.length_b   1.000
_cell.length_c   1.000
_cell.angle_alpha   90.00
_cell.angle_beta   90.00
_cell.angle_gamma   90.00
#
_symmetry.space_group_name_H-M   'P 1'
#
loop_
_entity.id
_entity.type
_entity.pdbx_description
1 polymer ?
#
loop_
_entity_poly.entity_id
_entity_poly.type
_entity_poly.pdbx_seq_one_letter_code
_entity_poly.pdbx_strand_id
1 'polypeptide(L)'
;MSLHRVFTLSVLLAGTLLASPATAQTSDAQYTQLLQEAGSKAEDGREALAMLTALLSRKDASDTAVDALRELVLAATPEDAVLLRYTLSNDGELVRDTDRAGKLRDALAKQDPGNANNDLAALSLTPADGGGGDVDARLQAMAAASHYASDFSAIVQAAHRALSRVTWPEDVTAQAQKDSGTSPAMVVAVSIAAAIGAPDFSRLVTACDHQKFASRVDTCRSIARRMLADASTMVDQMVAAALLNAAASDAASTAEATAVQRRVQWQSEQANRLIAAPPGSDASPARVRYSRSVLERGELSALHELFADSKVALEPPTDWQPAAAQNADR
;
A
#
# COMPACT_ATOMS: atom_id res chain seq x y z
N MET A 1 19.69 -11.08 4.03
CA MET A 1 19.44 -9.90 3.17
C MET A 1 18.83 -8.81 4.04
N SER A 2 19.32 -7.56 4.01
CA SER A 2 18.75 -6.51 4.87
C SER A 2 17.34 -6.13 4.40
N LEU A 3 16.41 -6.00 5.34
CA LEU A 3 15.02 -5.56 5.15
C LEU A 3 14.90 -4.26 4.33
N HIS A 4 15.91 -3.40 4.39
CA HIS A 4 16.01 -2.22 3.55
C HIS A 4 15.99 -2.56 2.05
N ARG A 5 16.68 -3.59 1.56
CA ARG A 5 16.72 -3.90 0.12
C ARG A 5 15.38 -4.42 -0.45
N VAL A 6 14.54 -5.05 0.37
CA VAL A 6 13.22 -5.54 -0.06
C VAL A 6 12.22 -4.38 -0.18
N PHE A 7 12.24 -3.44 0.77
CA PHE A 7 11.39 -2.25 0.71
C PHE A 7 11.85 -1.25 -0.36
N THR A 8 13.16 -1.09 -0.60
CA THR A 8 13.64 -0.24 -1.71
C THR A 8 13.18 -0.77 -3.07
N LEU A 9 13.06 -2.10 -3.26
CA LEU A 9 12.59 -2.67 -4.51
C LEU A 9 11.08 -2.45 -4.77
N SER A 10 10.24 -2.46 -3.72
CA SER A 10 8.81 -2.17 -3.87
C SER A 10 8.52 -0.68 -4.08
N VAL A 11 9.28 0.21 -3.43
CA VAL A 11 9.24 1.65 -3.72
C VAL A 11 9.79 1.95 -5.12
N LEU A 12 10.74 1.16 -5.63
CA LEU A 12 11.20 1.25 -7.02
C LEU A 12 10.15 0.79 -8.04
N LEU A 13 9.17 -0.05 -7.70
CA LEU A 13 8.06 -0.35 -8.61
C LEU A 13 7.08 0.83 -8.77
N ALA A 14 6.92 1.67 -7.75
CA ALA A 14 6.27 2.98 -7.89
C ALA A 14 7.18 4.01 -8.56
N GLY A 15 8.49 3.99 -8.27
CA GLY A 15 9.48 4.92 -8.82
C GLY A 15 9.86 4.68 -10.28
N THR A 16 9.73 3.45 -10.79
CA THR A 16 10.02 3.11 -12.19
C THR A 16 8.86 3.41 -13.13
N LEU A 17 7.65 3.64 -12.61
CA LEU A 17 6.55 4.27 -13.37
C LEU A 17 6.77 5.79 -13.55
N LEU A 18 7.76 6.38 -12.88
CA LEU A 18 8.17 7.78 -13.02
C LEU A 18 9.59 7.93 -13.61
N ALA A 19 10.19 6.84 -14.10
CA ALA A 19 11.44 6.93 -14.85
C ALA A 19 11.14 7.58 -16.21
N SER A 20 11.30 8.90 -16.28
CA SER A 20 11.00 9.74 -17.44
C SER A 20 11.53 9.15 -18.76
N PRO A 21 10.68 8.69 -19.69
CA PRO A 21 11.02 8.84 -21.09
C PRO A 21 11.01 10.34 -21.38
N ALA A 22 12.03 10.81 -22.09
CA ALA A 22 12.40 12.21 -22.30
C ALA A 22 11.39 13.05 -23.14
N THR A 23 10.08 12.81 -23.03
CA THR A 23 9.05 13.41 -23.89
C THR A 23 7.78 13.88 -23.18
N ALA A 24 7.58 13.65 -21.87
CA ALA A 24 6.40 14.18 -21.17
C ALA A 24 6.53 15.71 -21.00
N GLN A 25 5.64 16.47 -21.65
CA GLN A 25 5.69 17.94 -21.70
C GLN A 25 4.97 18.61 -20.52
N THR A 26 4.32 17.83 -19.66
CA THR A 26 3.65 18.39 -18.47
C THR A 26 4.69 18.87 -17.48
N SER A 27 4.80 20.19 -17.35
CA SER A 27 5.63 20.83 -16.34
C SER A 27 5.13 20.50 -14.94
N ASP A 28 6.03 20.60 -13.95
CA ASP A 28 5.67 20.43 -12.54
C ASP A 28 4.48 21.31 -12.13
N ALA A 29 4.43 22.55 -12.62
CA ALA A 29 3.36 23.49 -12.32
C ALA A 29 2.01 23.06 -12.92
N GLN A 30 2.01 22.54 -14.15
CA GLN A 30 0.79 22.01 -14.77
C GLN A 30 0.28 20.77 -14.03
N TYR A 31 1.18 19.89 -13.59
CA TYR A 31 0.79 18.74 -12.78
C TYR A 31 0.20 19.16 -11.42
N THR A 32 0.82 20.12 -10.74
CA THR A 32 0.28 20.68 -9.50
C THR A 32 -1.09 21.32 -9.73
N GLN A 33 -1.29 22.04 -10.84
CA GLN A 33 -2.59 22.62 -11.20
C GLN A 33 -3.67 21.54 -11.42
N LEU A 34 -3.34 20.42 -12.08
CA LEU A 34 -4.27 19.30 -12.25
C LEU A 34 -4.70 18.70 -10.90
N LEU A 35 -3.76 18.53 -9.97
CA LEU A 35 -4.06 18.05 -8.62
C LEU A 35 -4.93 19.03 -7.83
N GLN A 36 -4.68 20.34 -7.98
CA GLN A 36 -5.52 21.38 -7.38
C GLN A 36 -6.94 21.38 -7.97
N GLU A 37 -7.07 21.24 -9.29
CA GLU A 37 -8.37 21.13 -9.95
C GLU A 37 -9.13 19.88 -9.47
N ALA A 38 -8.46 18.73 -9.39
CA ALA A 38 -9.05 17.50 -8.86
C ALA A 38 -9.46 17.67 -7.40
N GLY A 39 -8.61 18.29 -6.58
CA GLY A 39 -8.92 18.64 -5.19
C GLY A 39 -10.14 19.56 -5.04
N SER A 40 -10.28 20.56 -5.91
CA SER A 40 -11.44 21.47 -5.90
C SER A 40 -12.77 20.78 -6.24
N LYS A 41 -12.69 19.58 -6.83
CA LYS A 41 -13.82 18.74 -7.24
C LYS A 41 -14.05 17.53 -6.33
N ALA A 42 -13.29 17.40 -5.23
CA ALA A 42 -13.46 16.31 -4.28
C ALA A 42 -14.85 16.37 -3.63
N GLU A 43 -15.58 15.25 -3.63
CA GLU A 43 -16.95 15.18 -3.09
C GLU A 43 -17.04 14.57 -1.69
N ASP A 44 -16.02 13.85 -1.26
CA ASP A 44 -15.97 13.18 0.04
C ASP A 44 -14.59 13.33 0.71
N GLY A 45 -14.51 12.98 1.99
CA GLY A 45 -13.29 13.11 2.77
C GLY A 45 -12.13 12.22 2.28
N ARG A 46 -12.41 11.08 1.65
CA ARG A 46 -11.36 10.18 1.10
C ARG A 46 -10.78 10.75 -0.19
N GLU A 47 -11.63 11.31 -1.06
CA GLU A 47 -11.20 12.06 -2.24
C GLU A 47 -10.34 13.25 -1.81
N ALA A 48 -10.78 13.99 -0.79
CA ALA A 48 -10.03 15.11 -0.24
C ALA A 48 -8.68 14.67 0.35
N LEU A 49 -8.63 13.57 1.09
CA LEU A 49 -7.40 12.99 1.65
C LEU A 49 -6.38 12.63 0.56
N ALA A 50 -6.85 11.96 -0.49
CA ALA A 50 -5.99 11.58 -1.61
C ALA A 50 -5.34 12.80 -2.26
N MET A 51 -6.15 13.84 -2.55
CA MET A 51 -5.65 15.06 -3.19
C MET A 51 -4.77 15.89 -2.25
N LEU A 52 -5.11 15.95 -0.96
CA LEU A 52 -4.28 16.58 0.06
C LEU A 52 -2.89 15.96 0.12
N THR A 53 -2.81 14.63 0.18
CA THR A 53 -1.53 13.92 0.24
C THR A 53 -0.71 14.16 -1.02
N ALA A 54 -1.34 14.15 -2.20
CA ALA A 54 -0.66 14.47 -3.45
C ALA A 54 -0.10 15.90 -3.43
N LEU A 55 -0.88 16.89 -3.00
CA LEU A 55 -0.47 18.30 -2.96
C LEU A 55 0.60 18.60 -1.90
N LEU A 56 0.58 17.94 -0.75
CA LEU A 56 1.62 18.12 0.28
C LEU A 56 3.02 17.69 -0.20
N SER A 57 3.10 16.85 -1.23
CA SER A 57 4.37 16.48 -1.89
C SER A 57 4.86 17.53 -2.90
N ARG A 58 4.09 18.58 -3.18
CA ARG A 58 4.36 19.60 -4.19
C ARG A 58 4.81 20.91 -3.55
N LYS A 59 5.96 21.43 -3.99
CA LYS A 59 6.54 22.69 -3.50
C LYS A 59 5.72 23.94 -3.87
N ASP A 60 4.87 23.83 -4.87
CA ASP A 60 4.08 24.89 -5.49
C ASP A 60 2.58 24.72 -5.24
N ALA A 61 2.20 23.88 -4.28
CA ALA A 61 0.82 23.75 -3.85
C ALA A 61 0.29 25.07 -3.25
N SER A 62 -0.96 25.41 -3.56
CA SER A 62 -1.65 26.56 -2.97
C SER A 62 -2.05 26.24 -1.53
N ASP A 63 -1.64 27.08 -0.59
CA ASP A 63 -2.05 26.98 0.81
C ASP A 63 -3.59 26.95 0.95
N THR A 64 -4.30 27.79 0.19
CA THR A 64 -5.77 27.80 0.18
C THR A 64 -6.37 26.46 -0.25
N ALA A 65 -5.81 25.82 -1.28
CA ALA A 65 -6.29 24.51 -1.72
C ALA A 65 -6.00 23.41 -0.69
N VAL A 66 -4.81 23.45 -0.09
CA VAL A 66 -4.39 22.53 0.98
C VAL A 66 -5.30 22.68 2.20
N ASP A 67 -5.60 23.91 2.63
CA ASP A 67 -6.45 24.18 3.79
C ASP A 67 -7.90 23.74 3.56
N ALA A 68 -8.47 24.02 2.38
CA ALA A 68 -9.82 23.58 2.03
C ALA A 68 -9.96 22.05 2.04
N LEU A 69 -8.97 21.34 1.48
CA LEU A 69 -8.95 19.88 1.52
C LEU A 69 -8.78 19.34 2.95
N ARG A 70 -7.94 19.99 3.77
CA ARG A 70 -7.77 19.62 5.18
C ARG A 70 -9.08 19.78 5.96
N GLU A 71 -9.82 20.86 5.74
CA GLU A 71 -11.14 21.07 6.37
C GLU A 71 -12.13 19.96 5.97
N LEU A 72 -12.18 19.59 4.68
CA LEU A 72 -13.02 18.49 4.21
C LEU A 72 -12.64 17.14 4.83
N VAL A 73 -11.35 16.84 4.92
CA VAL A 73 -10.86 15.62 5.60
C VAL A 73 -11.32 15.61 7.06
N LEU A 74 -11.03 16.69 7.80
CA LEU A 74 -11.36 16.78 9.23
C LEU A 74 -12.86 16.71 9.52
N ALA A 75 -13.69 17.30 8.66
CA ALA A 75 -15.14 17.26 8.79
C ALA A 75 -15.69 15.84 8.59
N ALA A 76 -15.11 15.06 7.68
CA ALA A 76 -15.53 13.70 7.39
C ALA A 76 -14.91 12.64 8.33
N THR A 77 -13.76 12.93 8.95
CA THR A 77 -13.03 11.98 9.82
C THR A 77 -13.91 11.26 10.84
N PRO A 78 -14.83 11.90 11.59
CA PRO A 78 -15.60 11.22 12.65
C PRO A 78 -16.49 10.07 12.17
N GLU A 79 -16.74 9.96 10.86
CA GLU A 79 -17.66 8.99 10.25
C GLU A 79 -16.97 8.00 9.31
N ASP A 80 -15.64 8.08 9.17
CA ASP A 80 -14.90 7.28 8.19
C ASP A 80 -13.64 6.61 8.76
N ALA A 81 -13.63 5.27 8.77
CA ALA A 81 -12.55 4.47 9.35
C ALA A 81 -11.20 4.65 8.62
N VAL A 82 -11.21 4.90 7.31
CA VAL A 82 -9.98 5.17 6.54
C VAL A 82 -9.37 6.48 7.00
N LEU A 83 -10.20 7.52 7.15
CA LEU A 83 -9.75 8.83 7.59
C LEU A 83 -9.29 8.79 9.05
N LEU A 84 -10.01 8.09 9.92
CA LEU A 84 -9.60 7.87 11.31
C LEU A 84 -8.22 7.19 11.40
N ARG A 85 -7.97 6.13 10.62
CA ARG A 85 -6.66 5.45 10.57
C ARG A 85 -5.58 6.36 10.02
N TYR A 86 -5.84 7.10 8.94
CA TYR A 86 -4.88 8.06 8.39
C TYR A 86 -4.50 9.16 9.39
N THR A 87 -5.51 9.77 10.03
CA THR A 87 -5.31 10.79 11.06
C THR A 87 -4.51 10.21 12.22
N LEU A 88 -4.82 8.98 12.65
CA LEU A 88 -4.05 8.32 13.70
C LEU A 88 -2.59 8.04 13.30
N SER A 89 -2.33 7.64 12.05
CA SER A 89 -0.99 7.27 11.59
C SER A 89 -0.08 8.46 11.28
N ASN A 90 -0.62 9.55 10.73
CA ASN A 90 0.15 10.70 10.24
C ASN A 90 0.23 11.88 11.22
N ASP A 91 -0.66 11.96 12.23
CA ASP A 91 -0.74 13.15 13.09
C ASP A 91 0.29 13.21 14.24
N GLY A 92 1.52 12.74 14.04
CA GLY A 92 2.63 13.15 14.93
C GLY A 92 2.84 14.68 14.96
N GLU A 93 2.37 15.39 13.92
CA GLU A 93 2.40 16.86 13.81
C GLU A 93 1.06 17.56 14.13
N LEU A 94 -0.09 16.88 14.02
CA LEU A 94 -1.43 17.45 14.26
C LEU A 94 -2.12 16.93 15.55
N VAL A 95 -1.59 15.87 16.18
CA VAL A 95 -2.13 15.19 17.37
C VAL A 95 -0.97 14.82 18.31
N ARG A 96 -0.40 15.84 18.95
CA ARG A 96 0.43 15.62 20.17
C ARG A 96 -0.41 15.54 21.44
N ASP A 97 -1.73 15.49 21.29
CA ASP A 97 -2.67 15.35 22.38
C ASP A 97 -3.04 13.87 22.55
N THR A 98 -2.58 13.27 23.65
CA THR A 98 -2.86 11.86 23.98
C THR A 98 -4.35 11.57 24.12
N ASP A 99 -5.15 12.56 24.52
CA ASP A 99 -6.60 12.40 24.65
C ASP A 99 -7.27 12.23 23.28
N ARG A 100 -6.70 12.84 22.24
CA ARG A 100 -7.22 12.75 20.87
C ARG A 100 -6.86 11.40 20.23
N ALA A 101 -5.68 10.84 20.48
CA ALA A 101 -5.34 9.49 20.02
C ALA A 101 -6.26 8.42 20.63
N GLY A 102 -6.59 8.54 21.93
CA GLY A 102 -7.58 7.67 22.58
C GLY A 102 -8.96 7.75 21.92
N LYS A 103 -9.47 8.96 21.67
CA LYS A 103 -10.77 9.18 21.00
C LYS A 103 -10.82 8.59 19.59
N LEU A 104 -9.75 8.75 18.80
CA LEU A 104 -9.67 8.19 17.44
C LEU A 104 -9.72 6.66 17.48
N ARG A 105 -8.99 6.03 18.41
CA ARG A 105 -9.02 4.57 18.59
C ARG A 105 -10.40 4.06 19.02
N ASP A 106 -11.08 4.77 19.93
CA ASP A 106 -12.43 4.40 20.35
C ASP A 106 -13.45 4.52 19.20
N ALA A 107 -13.27 5.53 18.33
CA ALA A 107 -14.09 5.68 17.13
C ALA A 107 -13.84 4.54 16.13
N LEU A 108 -12.57 4.17 15.89
CA LEU A 108 -12.20 3.04 15.03
C LEU A 108 -12.78 1.71 15.53
N ALA A 109 -12.71 1.45 16.84
CA ALA A 109 -13.27 0.26 17.43
C ALA A 109 -14.81 0.15 17.27
N LYS A 110 -15.50 1.27 17.05
CA LYS A 110 -16.95 1.30 16.77
C LYS A 110 -17.26 1.14 15.29
N GLN A 111 -16.50 1.80 14.42
CA GLN A 111 -16.77 1.80 12.98
C GLN A 111 -16.29 0.54 12.27
N ASP A 112 -15.15 0.01 12.70
CA ASP A 112 -14.50 -1.15 12.08
C ASP A 112 -13.98 -2.11 13.17
N PRO A 113 -14.91 -2.72 13.95
CA PRO A 113 -14.56 -3.53 15.10
C PRO A 113 -13.74 -4.76 14.69
N GLY A 114 -12.64 -4.97 15.40
CA GLY A 114 -11.83 -6.17 15.22
C GLY A 114 -11.03 -6.22 13.92
N ASN A 115 -10.77 -5.07 13.27
CA ASN A 115 -9.79 -4.93 12.19
C ASN A 115 -8.37 -4.71 12.76
N ALA A 116 -7.42 -5.60 12.43
CA ALA A 116 -6.02 -5.45 12.84
C ALA A 116 -5.36 -4.16 12.31
N ASN A 117 -5.86 -3.57 11.22
CA ASN A 117 -5.32 -2.33 10.66
C ASN A 117 -5.54 -1.11 11.60
N ASN A 118 -6.50 -1.16 12.53
CA ASN A 118 -6.71 -0.10 13.53
C ASN A 118 -5.50 0.03 14.46
N ASP A 119 -5.01 -1.10 14.95
CA ASP A 119 -3.87 -1.16 15.85
C ASP A 119 -2.54 -0.99 15.11
N LEU A 120 -2.50 -1.33 13.81
CA LEU A 120 -1.38 -0.99 12.94
C LEU A 120 -1.23 0.53 12.79
N ALA A 121 -2.31 1.25 12.50
CA ALA A 121 -2.27 2.71 12.44
C ALA A 121 -1.82 3.33 13.78
N ALA A 122 -2.20 2.73 14.91
CA ALA A 122 -1.77 3.17 16.24
C ALA A 122 -0.28 2.91 16.53
N LEU A 123 0.40 2.00 15.82
CA LEU A 123 1.84 1.76 15.98
C LEU A 123 2.70 2.95 15.49
N SER A 124 2.16 3.86 14.68
CA SER A 124 2.88 5.07 14.27
C SER A 124 3.28 5.95 15.48
N LEU A 125 2.46 5.89 16.54
CA LEU A 125 2.60 6.68 17.76
C LEU A 125 3.60 6.07 18.76
N THR A 126 4.04 4.83 18.54
CA THR A 126 4.97 4.15 19.45
C THR A 126 6.43 4.44 19.08
N PRO A 127 7.41 4.11 19.94
CA PRO A 127 8.83 4.20 19.59
C PRO A 127 9.19 3.41 18.33
N ALA A 128 10.08 3.97 17.50
CA ALA A 128 10.49 3.36 16.23
C ALA A 128 11.40 2.13 16.40
N ASP A 129 12.02 1.96 17.57
CA ASP A 129 12.82 0.78 17.91
C ASP A 129 11.95 -0.47 18.21
N GLY A 130 10.63 -0.30 18.25
CA GLY A 130 9.66 -1.37 18.54
C GLY A 130 9.62 -1.77 20.02
N GLY A 131 10.28 -1.05 20.93
CA GLY A 131 10.27 -1.35 22.36
C GLY A 131 9.05 -0.79 23.11
N GLY A 132 8.74 -1.38 24.26
CA GLY A 132 7.79 -0.82 25.23
C GLY A 132 6.43 -1.51 25.31
N GLY A 133 5.75 -1.31 26.46
CA GLY A 133 4.46 -1.96 26.75
C GLY A 133 3.31 -1.53 25.85
N ASP A 134 3.35 -0.31 25.30
CA ASP A 134 2.33 0.14 24.33
C ASP A 134 2.42 -0.65 23.03
N VAL A 135 3.65 -0.93 22.54
CA VAL A 135 3.87 -1.79 21.37
C VAL A 135 3.32 -3.18 21.64
N ASP A 136 3.62 -3.78 22.80
CA ASP A 136 3.10 -5.11 23.16
C ASP A 136 1.57 -5.12 23.16
N ALA A 137 0.93 -4.08 23.73
CA ALA A 137 -0.51 -3.95 23.74
C ALA A 137 -1.13 -3.80 22.34
N ARG A 138 -0.46 -3.09 21.40
CA ARG A 138 -0.90 -3.01 20.00
C ARG A 138 -0.78 -4.35 19.29
N LEU A 139 0.35 -5.04 19.44
CA LEU A 139 0.57 -6.35 18.82
C LEU A 139 -0.43 -7.40 19.32
N GLN A 140 -0.72 -7.42 20.63
CA GLN A 140 -1.74 -8.32 21.17
C GLN A 140 -3.14 -8.02 20.61
N ALA A 141 -3.50 -6.74 20.48
CA ALA A 141 -4.78 -6.36 19.88
C ALA A 141 -4.88 -6.76 18.41
N MET A 142 -3.81 -6.56 17.62
CA MET A 142 -3.73 -7.03 16.23
C MET A 142 -3.85 -8.56 16.13
N ALA A 143 -3.18 -9.30 17.00
CA ALA A 143 -3.23 -10.76 17.01
C ALA A 143 -4.62 -11.31 17.40
N ALA A 144 -5.32 -10.59 18.30
CA ALA A 144 -6.68 -10.92 18.72
C ALA A 144 -7.76 -10.44 17.73
N ALA A 145 -7.39 -9.71 16.67
CA ALA A 145 -8.32 -9.18 15.70
C ALA A 145 -9.05 -10.29 14.91
N SER A 146 -10.31 -10.01 14.60
CA SER A 146 -11.18 -10.91 13.85
C SER A 146 -10.88 -10.93 12.36
N HIS A 147 -10.36 -9.83 11.82
CA HIS A 147 -10.05 -9.67 10.41
C HIS A 147 -8.92 -8.64 10.19
N TYR A 148 -8.40 -8.57 8.98
CA TYR A 148 -7.52 -7.50 8.50
C TYR A 148 -8.06 -6.90 7.21
N ALA A 149 -8.15 -5.58 7.12
CA ALA A 149 -8.45 -4.89 5.87
C ALA A 149 -7.60 -3.62 5.76
N SER A 150 -6.77 -3.55 4.72
CA SER A 150 -5.94 -2.38 4.41
C SER A 150 -6.75 -1.28 3.73
N ASP A 151 -6.32 -0.04 3.88
CA ASP A 151 -7.00 1.12 3.29
C ASP A 151 -6.65 1.35 1.81
N PHE A 152 -5.71 0.57 1.26
CA PHE A 152 -5.12 0.80 -0.05
C PHE A 152 -6.17 0.88 -1.17
N SER A 153 -7.04 -0.13 -1.30
CA SER A 153 -8.06 -0.12 -2.37
C SER A 153 -9.08 1.01 -2.20
N ALA A 154 -9.47 1.33 -0.96
CA ALA A 154 -10.39 2.44 -0.70
C ALA A 154 -9.78 3.78 -1.13
N ILE A 155 -8.49 3.98 -0.87
CA ILE A 155 -7.74 5.17 -1.28
C ILE A 155 -7.55 5.21 -2.81
N VAL A 156 -7.19 4.09 -3.45
CA VAL A 156 -7.09 4.01 -4.92
C VAL A 156 -8.42 4.42 -5.57
N GLN A 157 -9.54 3.88 -5.08
CA GLN A 157 -10.85 4.19 -5.62
C GLN A 157 -11.22 5.67 -5.43
N ALA A 158 -10.98 6.23 -4.25
CA ALA A 158 -11.24 7.65 -3.98
C ALA A 158 -10.36 8.57 -4.83
N ALA A 159 -9.06 8.32 -4.86
CA ALA A 159 -8.12 9.07 -5.70
C ALA A 159 -8.51 9.00 -7.18
N HIS A 160 -8.84 7.80 -7.68
CA HIS A 160 -9.26 7.60 -9.07
C HIS A 160 -10.55 8.37 -9.39
N ARG A 161 -11.55 8.39 -8.50
CA ARG A 161 -12.78 9.17 -8.70
C ARG A 161 -12.49 10.67 -8.83
N ALA A 162 -11.70 11.25 -7.91
CA ALA A 162 -11.33 12.67 -7.97
C ALA A 162 -10.57 13.00 -9.28
N LEU A 163 -9.56 12.19 -9.60
CA LEU A 163 -8.69 12.37 -10.77
C LEU A 163 -9.38 12.07 -12.12
N SER A 164 -10.49 11.34 -12.12
CA SER A 164 -11.29 11.10 -13.32
C SER A 164 -12.17 12.30 -13.71
N ARG A 165 -12.31 13.30 -12.83
CA ARG A 165 -13.11 14.51 -13.06
C ARG A 165 -12.33 15.65 -13.72
N VAL A 166 -11.02 15.49 -13.91
CA VAL A 166 -10.16 16.48 -14.57
C VAL A 166 -9.81 16.05 -15.99
N THR A 167 -9.52 17.03 -16.84
CA THR A 167 -9.06 16.77 -18.20
C THR A 167 -7.55 16.65 -18.22
N TRP A 168 -7.06 15.44 -18.44
CA TRP A 168 -5.63 15.17 -18.57
C TRP A 168 -5.10 15.65 -19.93
N PRO A 169 -3.86 16.19 -19.98
CA PRO A 169 -3.18 16.45 -21.24
C PRO A 169 -3.14 15.21 -22.15
N GLU A 170 -3.27 15.42 -23.46
CA GLU A 170 -3.33 14.33 -24.45
C GLU A 170 -2.04 13.50 -24.44
N ASP A 171 -0.88 14.14 -24.31
CA ASP A 171 0.43 13.47 -24.23
C ASP A 171 0.53 12.58 -23.00
N VAL A 172 0.07 13.05 -21.84
CA VAL A 172 0.03 12.26 -20.60
C VAL A 172 -0.93 11.06 -20.74
N THR A 173 -2.09 11.28 -21.37
CA THR A 173 -3.08 10.23 -21.63
C THR A 173 -2.51 9.16 -22.55
N ALA A 174 -1.91 9.58 -23.67
CA ALA A 174 -1.27 8.67 -24.62
C ALA A 174 -0.13 7.88 -23.97
N GLN A 175 0.69 8.54 -23.14
CA GLN A 175 1.78 7.89 -22.43
C GLN A 175 1.29 6.87 -21.40
N ALA A 176 0.28 7.21 -20.59
CA ALA A 176 -0.29 6.27 -19.62
C ALA A 176 -0.91 5.05 -20.32
N GLN A 177 -1.64 5.27 -21.41
CA GLN A 177 -2.20 4.19 -22.23
C GLN A 177 -1.09 3.30 -22.80
N LYS A 178 -0.01 3.91 -23.30
CA LYS A 178 1.15 3.22 -23.85
C LYS A 178 1.90 2.39 -22.79
N ASP A 179 2.20 2.95 -21.63
CA ASP A 179 3.07 2.28 -20.64
C ASP A 179 2.29 1.28 -19.77
N SER A 180 1.09 1.67 -19.38
CA SER A 180 0.32 0.99 -18.34
C SER A 180 -0.99 0.41 -18.84
N GLY A 181 -1.46 0.80 -20.03
CA GLY A 181 -2.73 0.31 -20.57
C GLY A 181 -3.94 0.82 -19.78
N THR A 182 -3.76 1.87 -19.00
CA THR A 182 -4.80 2.47 -18.15
C THR A 182 -4.76 4.00 -18.24
N SER A 183 -5.71 4.66 -17.57
CA SER A 183 -5.79 6.11 -17.51
C SER A 183 -4.67 6.72 -16.65
N PRO A 184 -4.25 7.96 -16.92
CA PRO A 184 -3.36 8.71 -16.02
C PRO A 184 -3.92 8.81 -14.59
N ALA A 185 -5.24 8.97 -14.47
CA ALA A 185 -5.94 8.99 -13.18
C ALA A 185 -5.65 7.73 -12.36
N MET A 186 -5.65 6.55 -12.98
CA MET A 186 -5.36 5.29 -12.29
C MET A 186 -3.90 5.18 -11.87
N VAL A 187 -2.97 5.56 -12.74
CA VAL A 187 -1.54 5.56 -12.42
C VAL A 187 -1.27 6.44 -11.19
N VAL A 188 -1.79 7.67 -11.20
CA VAL A 188 -1.61 8.61 -10.09
C VAL A 188 -2.35 8.15 -8.83
N ALA A 189 -3.55 7.58 -8.96
CA ALA A 189 -4.31 7.04 -7.82
C ALA A 189 -3.55 5.94 -7.07
N VAL A 190 -2.92 5.01 -7.79
CA VAL A 190 -2.09 3.95 -7.20
C VAL A 190 -0.87 4.55 -6.50
N SER A 191 -0.22 5.55 -7.10
CA SER A 191 0.92 6.25 -6.47
C SER A 191 0.53 6.95 -5.17
N ILE A 192 -0.63 7.62 -5.13
CA ILE A 192 -1.15 8.26 -3.91
C ILE A 192 -1.45 7.22 -2.84
N ALA A 193 -2.13 6.12 -3.18
CA ALA A 193 -2.43 5.06 -2.23
C ALA A 193 -1.17 4.41 -1.65
N ALA A 194 -0.14 4.20 -2.48
CA ALA A 194 1.15 3.68 -2.03
C ALA A 194 1.85 4.66 -1.07
N ALA A 195 1.77 5.97 -1.32
CA ALA A 195 2.34 6.99 -0.42
C ALA A 195 1.64 7.02 0.95
N ILE A 196 0.32 6.82 0.97
CA ILE A 196 -0.46 6.80 2.22
C ILE A 196 -0.25 5.51 3.01
N GLY A 197 -0.29 4.35 2.36
CA GLY A 197 -0.35 3.05 3.04
C GLY A 197 0.99 2.48 3.54
N ALA A 198 2.14 3.02 3.12
CA ALA A 198 3.44 2.40 3.36
C ALA A 198 4.12 2.60 4.74
N PRO A 199 4.01 3.75 5.45
CA PRO A 199 4.91 4.06 6.58
C PRO A 199 4.87 3.09 7.77
N ASP A 200 3.71 2.52 8.10
CA ASP A 200 3.50 1.82 9.37
C ASP A 200 4.07 0.38 9.40
N PHE A 201 4.24 -0.24 8.24
CA PHE A 201 4.71 -1.63 8.15
C PHE A 201 6.16 -1.81 8.66
N SER A 202 7.01 -0.80 8.51
CA SER A 202 8.41 -0.86 8.95
C SER A 202 8.53 -1.02 10.47
N ARG A 203 7.66 -0.33 11.23
CA ARG A 203 7.57 -0.41 12.69
C ARG A 203 7.06 -1.77 13.13
N LEU A 204 6.01 -2.28 12.47
CA LEU A 204 5.47 -3.60 12.74
C LEU A 204 6.53 -4.70 12.53
N VAL A 205 7.26 -4.67 11.42
CA VAL A 205 8.32 -5.65 11.15
C VAL A 205 9.45 -5.55 12.17
N THR A 206 9.84 -4.33 12.56
CA THR A 206 10.86 -4.10 13.60
C THR A 206 10.42 -4.65 14.96
N ALA A 207 9.15 -4.44 15.33
CA ALA A 207 8.58 -4.94 16.57
C ALA A 207 8.47 -6.48 16.60
N CYS A 208 8.49 -7.13 15.44
CA CYS A 208 8.41 -8.57 15.25
C CYS A 208 9.76 -9.28 15.04
N ASP A 209 10.88 -8.56 15.18
CA ASP A 209 12.22 -9.15 15.12
C ASP A 209 12.46 -10.08 16.33
N HIS A 210 12.42 -11.40 16.12
CA HIS A 210 12.56 -12.38 17.19
C HIS A 210 13.92 -12.32 17.90
N GLN A 211 14.98 -11.81 17.24
CA GLN A 211 16.30 -11.69 17.86
C GLN A 211 16.30 -10.62 18.95
N LYS A 212 15.44 -9.61 18.82
CA LYS A 212 15.24 -8.55 19.80
C LYS A 212 14.12 -8.84 20.78
N PHE A 213 13.04 -9.44 20.29
CA PHE A 213 11.78 -9.60 21.03
C PHE A 213 11.26 -11.04 20.95
N ALA A 214 12.03 -11.99 21.46
CA ALA A 214 11.69 -13.42 21.42
C ALA A 214 10.30 -13.74 22.00
N SER A 215 9.82 -12.99 23.00
CA SER A 215 8.49 -13.16 23.59
C SER A 215 7.32 -12.85 22.64
N ARG A 216 7.57 -12.19 21.50
CA ARG A 216 6.53 -11.76 20.55
C ARG A 216 6.32 -12.71 19.38
N VAL A 217 7.13 -13.75 19.25
CA VAL A 217 7.13 -14.68 18.10
C VAL A 217 5.72 -15.15 17.74
N ASP A 218 4.98 -15.73 18.69
CA ASP A 218 3.66 -16.28 18.40
C ASP A 218 2.62 -15.20 18.08
N THR A 219 2.75 -14.03 18.70
CA THR A 219 1.88 -12.88 18.44
C THR A 219 2.08 -12.37 17.02
N CYS A 220 3.34 -12.18 16.61
CA CYS A 220 3.70 -11.72 15.27
C CYS A 220 3.35 -12.73 14.18
N ARG A 221 3.50 -14.03 14.43
CA ARG A 221 3.04 -15.08 13.51
C ARG A 221 1.52 -15.07 13.34
N SER A 222 0.78 -14.83 14.43
CA SER A 222 -0.68 -14.74 14.38
C SER A 222 -1.14 -13.55 13.54
N ILE A 223 -0.51 -12.39 13.72
CA ILE A 223 -0.74 -11.18 12.89
C ILE A 223 -0.47 -11.49 11.41
N ALA A 224 0.68 -12.08 11.11
CA ALA A 224 1.06 -12.36 9.72
C ALA A 224 0.08 -13.33 9.03
N ARG A 225 -0.37 -14.38 9.73
CA ARG A 225 -1.38 -15.31 9.20
C ARG A 225 -2.72 -14.64 9.00
N ARG A 226 -3.13 -13.75 9.90
CA ARG A 226 -4.33 -12.92 9.75
C ARG A 226 -4.25 -12.06 8.50
N MET A 227 -3.14 -11.35 8.32
CA MET A 227 -2.91 -10.54 7.11
C MET A 227 -2.93 -11.39 5.84
N LEU A 228 -2.30 -12.58 5.82
CA LEU A 228 -2.34 -13.47 4.64
C LEU A 228 -3.75 -13.96 4.31
N ALA A 229 -4.56 -14.25 5.33
CA ALA A 229 -5.92 -14.75 5.13
C ALA A 229 -6.85 -13.68 4.51
N ASP A 230 -6.69 -12.43 4.94
CA ASP A 230 -7.58 -11.33 4.57
C ASP A 230 -6.93 -10.30 3.62
N ALA A 231 -5.72 -10.57 3.12
CA ALA A 231 -4.99 -9.67 2.23
C ALA A 231 -5.85 -9.26 1.03
N SER A 232 -5.80 -7.98 0.68
CA SER A 232 -6.50 -7.45 -0.51
C SER A 232 -5.53 -7.00 -1.61
N THR A 233 -4.25 -6.86 -1.25
CA THR A 233 -3.16 -6.43 -2.14
C THR A 233 -1.96 -7.37 -2.09
N MET A 234 -1.10 -7.30 -3.10
CA MET A 234 0.19 -7.98 -3.10
C MET A 234 1.11 -7.42 -2.00
N VAL A 235 0.99 -6.12 -1.71
CA VAL A 235 1.76 -5.47 -0.63
C VAL A 235 1.42 -6.07 0.72
N ASP A 236 0.13 -6.31 1.01
CA ASP A 236 -0.29 -6.97 2.26
C ASP A 236 0.36 -8.35 2.41
N GLN A 237 0.39 -9.14 1.33
CA GLN A 237 1.05 -10.45 1.34
C GLN A 237 2.57 -10.35 1.55
N MET A 238 3.22 -9.36 0.92
CA MET A 238 4.67 -9.12 1.09
C MET A 238 5.02 -8.73 2.53
N VAL A 239 4.21 -7.86 3.16
CA VAL A 239 4.39 -7.49 4.56
C VAL A 239 4.21 -8.71 5.45
N ALA A 240 3.14 -9.48 5.24
CA ALA A 240 2.90 -10.67 6.04
C ALA A 240 4.03 -11.72 5.91
N ALA A 241 4.58 -11.90 4.70
CA ALA A 241 5.76 -12.73 4.49
C ALA A 241 6.98 -12.20 5.27
N ALA A 242 7.20 -10.88 5.29
CA ALA A 242 8.28 -10.25 6.05
C ALA A 242 8.10 -10.44 7.56
N LEU A 243 6.87 -10.39 8.08
CA LEU A 243 6.57 -10.66 9.49
C LEU A 243 6.85 -12.11 9.87
N LEU A 244 6.43 -13.08 9.05
CA LEU A 244 6.75 -14.49 9.27
C LEU A 244 8.26 -14.71 9.33
N ASN A 245 9.02 -14.07 8.44
CA ASN A 245 10.46 -14.18 8.42
C ASN A 245 11.11 -13.51 9.64
N ALA A 246 10.64 -12.32 10.07
CA ALA A 246 11.15 -11.64 11.25
C ALA A 246 10.89 -12.45 12.54
N ALA A 247 9.72 -13.10 12.62
CA ALA A 247 9.30 -13.90 13.76
C ALA A 247 9.77 -15.37 13.71
N ALA A 248 10.49 -15.81 12.67
CA ALA A 248 10.93 -17.20 12.54
C ALA A 248 12.05 -17.51 13.56
N SER A 249 11.74 -18.34 14.56
CA SER A 249 12.65 -18.69 15.66
C SER A 249 13.11 -20.15 15.65
N ASP A 250 12.55 -20.98 14.77
CA ASP A 250 12.84 -22.41 14.67
C ASP A 250 12.74 -22.92 13.22
N ALA A 251 13.07 -24.19 13.00
CA ALA A 251 13.07 -24.79 11.66
C ALA A 251 11.67 -24.80 11.00
N ALA A 252 10.61 -24.99 11.78
CA ALA A 252 9.24 -25.07 11.26
C ALA A 252 8.72 -23.69 10.83
N SER A 253 8.92 -22.68 11.66
CA SER A 253 8.60 -21.27 11.35
C SER A 253 9.46 -20.72 10.21
N THR A 254 10.73 -21.13 10.13
CA THR A 254 11.60 -20.80 8.98
C THR A 254 11.07 -21.41 7.68
N ALA A 255 10.63 -22.68 7.71
CA ALA A 255 10.04 -23.33 6.54
C ALA A 255 8.72 -22.67 6.10
N GLU A 256 7.85 -22.30 7.05
CA GLU A 256 6.62 -21.55 6.79
C GLU A 256 6.92 -20.19 6.14
N ALA A 257 7.82 -19.40 6.73
CA ALA A 257 8.21 -18.09 6.20
C ALA A 257 8.79 -18.22 4.78
N THR A 258 9.65 -19.21 4.56
CA THR A 258 10.26 -19.49 3.24
C THR A 258 9.19 -19.84 2.21
N ALA A 259 8.23 -20.71 2.55
CA ALA A 259 7.17 -21.12 1.64
C ALA A 259 6.29 -19.93 1.23
N VAL A 260 5.88 -19.09 2.19
CA VAL A 260 5.07 -17.90 1.91
C VAL A 260 5.87 -16.89 1.07
N GLN A 261 7.12 -16.60 1.44
CA GLN A 261 7.97 -15.68 0.68
C GLN A 261 8.14 -16.15 -0.77
N ARG A 262 8.39 -17.44 -0.96
CA ARG A 262 8.54 -18.06 -2.29
C ARG A 262 7.27 -17.91 -3.12
N ARG A 263 6.10 -18.14 -2.54
CA ARG A 263 4.81 -17.95 -3.21
C ARG A 263 4.59 -16.50 -3.65
N VAL A 264 4.81 -15.55 -2.74
CA VAL A 264 4.63 -14.12 -3.05
C VAL A 264 5.58 -13.66 -4.15
N GLN A 265 6.84 -14.09 -4.10
CA GLN A 265 7.83 -13.77 -5.14
C GLN A 265 7.45 -14.39 -6.50
N TRP A 266 7.04 -15.66 -6.51
CA TRP A 266 6.54 -16.32 -7.72
C TRP A 266 5.37 -15.56 -8.34
N GLN A 267 4.37 -15.22 -7.52
CA GLN A 267 3.19 -14.50 -8.00
C GLN A 267 3.55 -13.13 -8.57
N SER A 268 4.41 -12.37 -7.88
CA SER A 268 4.89 -11.08 -8.36
C SER A 268 5.69 -11.20 -9.67
N GLU A 269 6.62 -12.16 -9.77
CA GLU A 269 7.41 -12.38 -10.97
C GLU A 269 6.55 -12.81 -12.16
N GLN A 270 5.61 -13.76 -11.96
CA GLN A 270 4.74 -14.20 -13.04
C GLN A 270 3.75 -13.10 -13.45
N ALA A 271 3.16 -12.36 -12.50
CA ALA A 271 2.30 -11.23 -12.83
C ALA A 271 3.02 -10.21 -13.70
N ASN A 272 4.23 -9.79 -13.27
CA ASN A 272 5.05 -8.85 -14.02
C ASN A 272 5.40 -9.37 -15.42
N ARG A 273 5.78 -10.65 -15.54
CA ARG A 273 6.05 -11.28 -16.83
C ARG A 273 4.82 -11.30 -17.74
N LEU A 274 3.64 -11.61 -17.20
CA LEU A 274 2.39 -11.73 -17.98
C LEU A 274 1.86 -10.37 -18.44
N ILE A 275 2.05 -9.31 -17.64
CA ILE A 275 1.60 -7.95 -17.99
C ILE A 275 2.66 -7.14 -18.75
N ALA A 276 3.93 -7.56 -18.73
CA ALA A 276 5.00 -6.87 -19.43
C ALA A 276 4.72 -6.75 -20.94
N ALA A 277 5.06 -5.58 -21.50
CA ALA A 277 5.15 -5.36 -22.93
C ALA A 277 6.61 -5.38 -23.37
N PRO A 278 6.93 -5.78 -24.62
CA PRO A 278 8.26 -5.61 -25.16
C PRO A 278 8.70 -4.14 -25.13
N PRO A 279 10.01 -3.84 -24.95
CA PRO A 279 10.50 -2.48 -25.00
C PRO A 279 10.06 -1.74 -26.27
N GLY A 280 9.54 -0.52 -26.11
CA GLY A 280 9.05 0.30 -27.22
C GLY A 280 7.66 -0.05 -27.75
N SER A 281 7.00 -1.08 -27.20
CA SER A 281 5.62 -1.44 -27.54
C SER A 281 4.60 -0.79 -26.59
N ASP A 282 3.34 -0.75 -27.02
CA ASP A 282 2.22 -0.40 -26.16
C ASP A 282 1.97 -1.48 -25.09
N ALA A 283 1.22 -1.11 -24.05
CA ALA A 283 0.86 -1.99 -22.96
C ALA A 283 0.20 -3.27 -23.47
N SER A 284 0.58 -4.41 -22.88
CA SER A 284 0.02 -5.69 -23.29
C SER A 284 -1.50 -5.73 -23.05
N PRO A 285 -2.27 -6.46 -23.88
CA PRO A 285 -3.71 -6.65 -23.62
C PRO A 285 -3.99 -7.26 -22.23
N ALA A 286 -3.06 -8.06 -21.71
CA ALA A 286 -3.13 -8.62 -20.36
C ALA A 286 -3.04 -7.50 -19.30
N ARG A 287 -2.16 -6.51 -19.48
CA ARG A 287 -2.03 -5.37 -18.57
C ARG A 287 -3.27 -4.48 -18.53
N VAL A 288 -3.87 -4.22 -19.69
CA VAL A 288 -5.12 -3.45 -19.80
C VAL A 288 -6.24 -4.15 -19.03
N ARG A 289 -6.41 -5.46 -19.23
CA ARG A 289 -7.43 -6.25 -18.50
C ARG A 289 -7.16 -6.32 -17.00
N TYR A 290 -5.91 -6.56 -16.61
CA TYR A 290 -5.50 -6.57 -15.21
C TYR A 290 -5.85 -5.25 -14.52
N SER A 291 -5.45 -4.11 -15.10
CA SER A 291 -5.68 -2.79 -14.53
C SER A 291 -7.17 -2.47 -14.35
N ARG A 292 -8.02 -2.89 -15.30
CA ARG A 292 -9.48 -2.79 -15.16
C ARG A 292 -10.00 -3.66 -14.02
N SER A 293 -9.56 -4.92 -13.95
CA SER A 293 -9.98 -5.87 -12.93
C SER A 293 -9.58 -5.41 -11.53
N VAL A 294 -8.41 -4.76 -11.36
CA VAL A 294 -7.98 -4.15 -10.09
C VAL A 294 -9.00 -3.11 -9.60
N LEU A 295 -9.50 -2.26 -10.50
CA LEU A 295 -10.50 -1.23 -10.16
C LEU A 295 -11.85 -1.84 -9.77
N GLU A 296 -12.29 -2.86 -10.50
CA GLU A 296 -13.61 -3.47 -10.34
C GLU A 296 -13.69 -4.42 -9.14
N ARG A 297 -12.62 -5.17 -8.87
CA ARG A 297 -12.63 -6.32 -7.94
C ARG A 297 -11.47 -6.38 -6.96
N GLY A 298 -10.51 -5.46 -7.04
CA GLY A 298 -9.31 -5.46 -6.20
C GLY A 298 -8.16 -6.28 -6.77
N GLU A 299 -6.96 -6.05 -6.23
CA GLU A 299 -5.70 -6.51 -6.83
C GLU A 299 -5.56 -8.04 -6.82
N LEU A 300 -5.81 -8.71 -5.70
CA LEU A 300 -5.62 -10.16 -5.64
C LEU A 300 -6.64 -10.94 -6.48
N SER A 301 -7.86 -10.42 -6.63
CA SER A 301 -8.84 -11.01 -7.54
C SER A 301 -8.42 -10.84 -9.00
N ALA A 302 -7.90 -9.67 -9.38
CA ALA A 302 -7.33 -9.42 -10.70
C ALA A 302 -6.11 -10.32 -11.00
N LEU A 303 -5.28 -10.56 -10.00
CA LEU A 303 -4.13 -11.46 -10.09
C LEU A 303 -4.57 -12.91 -10.34
N HIS A 304 -5.56 -13.40 -9.59
CA HIS A 304 -6.06 -14.77 -9.76
C HIS A 304 -6.68 -14.98 -11.14
N GLU A 305 -7.42 -14.00 -11.65
CA GLU A 305 -7.95 -14.01 -13.01
C GLU A 305 -6.82 -14.05 -14.06
N LEU A 306 -5.82 -13.16 -13.93
CA LEU A 306 -4.67 -13.13 -14.83
C LEU A 306 -3.97 -14.50 -14.91
N PHE A 307 -3.83 -15.18 -13.78
CA PHE A 307 -3.18 -16.49 -13.69
C PHE A 307 -4.03 -17.58 -14.29
N ALA A 308 -5.35 -17.57 -14.02
CA ALA A 308 -6.30 -18.51 -14.61
C ALA A 308 -6.32 -18.39 -16.15
N ASP A 309 -6.44 -17.17 -16.67
CA ASP A 309 -6.45 -16.89 -18.12
C ASP A 309 -5.14 -17.33 -18.80
N SER A 310 -4.02 -17.17 -18.10
CA SER A 310 -2.69 -17.51 -18.62
C SER A 310 -2.25 -18.94 -18.32
N LYS A 311 -3.11 -19.73 -17.65
CA LYS A 311 -2.81 -21.11 -17.21
C LYS A 311 -1.54 -21.21 -16.36
N VAL A 312 -1.30 -20.21 -15.52
CA VAL A 312 -0.18 -20.16 -14.57
C VAL A 312 -0.69 -20.58 -13.19
N ALA A 313 0.04 -21.49 -12.54
CA ALA A 313 -0.30 -21.92 -11.18
C ALA A 313 -0.06 -20.78 -10.17
N LEU A 314 -0.94 -20.66 -9.17
CA LEU A 314 -0.76 -19.69 -8.08
C LEU A 314 0.41 -20.04 -7.15
N GLU A 315 0.74 -21.33 -7.06
CA GLU A 315 1.86 -21.84 -6.28
C GLU A 315 3.09 -22.05 -7.19
N PRO A 316 4.31 -21.76 -6.70
CA PRO A 316 5.53 -22.02 -7.45
C PRO A 316 5.75 -23.53 -7.63
N PRO A 317 6.30 -23.96 -8.79
CA PRO A 317 6.82 -25.33 -8.96
C PRO A 317 7.85 -25.69 -7.89
N THR A 318 7.95 -26.96 -7.50
CA THR A 318 8.86 -27.41 -6.40
C THR A 318 10.33 -27.09 -6.64
N ASP A 319 10.79 -27.01 -7.88
CA ASP A 319 12.15 -26.70 -8.30
C ASP A 319 12.38 -25.20 -8.60
N TRP A 320 11.34 -24.37 -8.57
CA TRP A 320 11.48 -22.94 -8.86
C TRP A 320 12.27 -22.19 -7.79
N GLN A 321 13.21 -21.34 -8.22
CA GLN A 321 13.97 -20.45 -7.36
C GLN A 321 13.80 -19.00 -7.86
N PRO A 322 13.69 -18.01 -6.96
CA PRO A 322 13.56 -16.61 -7.34
C PRO A 322 14.80 -16.11 -8.09
N ALA A 323 14.62 -15.19 -9.04
CA ALA A 323 15.71 -14.73 -9.90
C ALA A 323 16.91 -14.14 -9.11
N ALA A 324 16.65 -13.52 -7.96
CA ALA A 324 17.69 -12.98 -7.09
C ALA A 324 18.62 -14.06 -6.49
N ALA A 325 18.11 -15.27 -6.23
CA ALA A 325 18.92 -16.39 -5.73
C ALA A 325 19.81 -16.95 -6.84
N GLN A 326 19.31 -17.00 -8.07
CA GLN A 326 20.05 -17.52 -9.23
C GLN A 326 21.28 -16.66 -9.59
N ASN A 327 21.24 -15.36 -9.29
CA ASN A 327 22.34 -14.43 -9.55
C ASN A 327 23.40 -14.41 -8.44
N ALA A 328 23.13 -14.99 -7.26
CA ALA A 328 24.10 -15.05 -6.17
C ALA A 328 25.11 -16.19 -6.34
N ASP A 329 24.77 -17.19 -7.16
CA ASP A 329 25.61 -18.35 -7.46
C ASP A 329 26.46 -18.17 -8.74
N ARG A 330 26.47 -16.96 -9.34
CA ARG A 330 27.29 -16.58 -10.50
C ARG A 330 28.36 -15.57 -10.09
#